data_AF-A0A2D9W7S4-F1
#
_entry.id   AF-A0A2D9W7S4-F1
#
_cell.length_a   1.000
_cell.length_b   1.000
_cell.length_c   1.000
_cell.angle_alpha   90.00
_cell.angle_beta   90.00
_cell.angle_gamma   90.00
#
_symmetry.space_group_name_H-M   'P 1'
#
loop_
_entity.id
_entity.type
_entity.pdbx_description
1 polymer ?
#
loop_
_entity_poly.entity_id
_entity_poly.type
_entity_poly.pdbx_seq_one_letter_code
_entity_poly.pdbx_strand_id
1 'polypeptide(L)'
;MPDDPLLLMVQVACTHEHLGAFNTWYNSHLPNLLRIPGLTWAQRYINLEESEGGAARLTALYGIRHASDFPSILDRSGSPDFHPIAANEFSAFSQMDGMSGHVANVYEQISGTPLRAALLGSDRPISIVTAGVDPEHETEWDRWMAYGALHARDLGWGFYRLVSKHFKWPE
;
A
#
# COMPACT_ATOMS: atom_id res chain seq x y z
N MET A 1 -21.55 -7.59 -9.95
CA MET A 1 -20.10 -7.75 -10.21
C MET A 1 -19.53 -8.37 -8.95
N PRO A 2 -18.60 -9.35 -9.00
CA PRO A 2 -17.94 -9.75 -7.78
C PRO A 2 -17.12 -8.55 -7.29
N ASP A 3 -17.58 -7.97 -6.17
CA ASP A 3 -16.98 -6.97 -5.28
C ASP A 3 -15.73 -6.26 -5.82
N ASP A 4 -15.87 -4.98 -6.22
CA ASP A 4 -14.77 -4.15 -6.74
C ASP A 4 -13.61 -4.12 -5.73
N PRO A 5 -12.54 -4.90 -5.96
CA PRO A 5 -11.51 -5.09 -4.97
C PRO A 5 -10.63 -3.84 -4.93
N LEU A 6 -10.39 -3.35 -3.72
CA LEU A 6 -9.68 -2.11 -3.48
C LEU A 6 -8.23 -2.40 -3.08
N LEU A 7 -7.33 -1.50 -3.45
CA LEU A 7 -5.93 -1.54 -3.06
C LEU A 7 -5.65 -0.47 -2.01
N LEU A 8 -5.28 -0.88 -0.81
CA LEU A 8 -4.64 0.02 0.14
C LEU A 8 -3.13 0.00 -0.12
N MET A 9 -2.58 1.16 -0.48
CA MET A 9 -1.14 1.38 -0.53
C MET A 9 -0.72 2.27 0.64
N VAL A 10 0.26 1.81 1.41
CA VAL A 10 0.88 2.56 2.50
C VAL A 10 2.35 2.78 2.16
N GLN A 11 2.80 4.02 2.26
CA GLN A 11 4.21 4.39 2.11
C GLN A 11 4.72 5.05 3.38
N VAL A 12 5.96 4.73 3.75
CA VAL A 12 6.60 5.34 4.92
C VAL A 12 8.11 5.36 4.72
N ALA A 13 8.79 6.35 5.28
CA ALA A 13 10.24 6.37 5.44
C ALA A 13 10.62 5.90 6.85
N CYS A 14 11.64 5.05 6.94
CA CYS A 14 12.21 4.57 8.21
C CYS A 14 13.71 4.82 8.21
N THR A 15 14.25 5.49 9.23
CA THR A 15 15.71 5.69 9.33
C THR A 15 16.44 4.35 9.44
N HIS A 16 17.65 4.26 8.88
CA HIS A 16 18.39 2.99 8.84
C HIS A 16 18.63 2.40 10.24
N GLU A 17 18.84 3.25 11.25
CA GLU A 17 19.00 2.86 12.65
C GLU A 17 17.79 2.07 13.18
N HIS A 18 16.58 2.45 12.78
CA HIS A 18 15.32 1.87 13.29
C HIS A 18 14.75 0.76 12.40
N LEU A 19 15.34 0.56 11.21
CA LEU A 19 14.85 -0.38 10.20
C LEU A 19 14.81 -1.83 10.71
N GLY A 20 15.75 -2.23 11.57
CA GLY A 20 15.78 -3.56 12.17
C GLY A 20 14.57 -3.83 13.07
N ALA A 21 14.25 -2.89 13.96
CA ALA A 21 13.09 -2.97 14.85
C ALA A 21 11.78 -2.95 14.02
N PHE A 22 11.69 -2.06 13.04
CA PHE A 22 10.56 -1.98 12.12
C PHE A 22 10.32 -3.31 11.38
N ASN A 23 11.37 -3.91 10.82
CA ASN A 23 11.28 -5.19 10.13
C ASN A 23 10.86 -6.34 11.05
N THR A 24 11.34 -6.32 12.30
CA THR A 24 10.99 -7.35 13.30
C THR A 24 9.50 -7.33 13.61
N TRP A 25 8.94 -6.15 13.88
CA TRP A 25 7.49 -6.00 14.06
C TRP A 25 6.72 -6.36 12.78
N TYR A 26 7.24 -6.00 11.60
CA TYR A 26 6.55 -6.26 10.35
C TYR A 26 6.27 -7.75 10.08
N ASN A 27 7.13 -8.63 10.63
CA ASN A 27 6.98 -10.08 10.52
C ASN A 27 5.73 -10.61 11.25
N SER A 28 5.27 -9.95 12.32
CA SER A 28 4.02 -10.29 13.01
C SER A 28 2.84 -9.44 12.52
N HIS A 29 3.10 -8.19 12.14
CA HIS A 29 2.11 -7.23 11.65
C HIS A 29 1.28 -7.78 10.48
N LEU A 30 1.93 -8.25 9.41
CA LEU A 30 1.22 -8.72 8.21
C LEU A 30 0.34 -9.95 8.48
N PRO A 31 0.82 -11.03 9.13
CA PRO A 31 -0.03 -12.14 9.53
C PRO A 31 -1.20 -11.74 10.44
N ASN A 32 -0.99 -10.77 11.34
CA ASN A 32 -2.04 -10.30 12.24
C ASN A 32 -3.15 -9.59 11.46
N LEU A 33 -2.80 -8.62 10.61
CA LEU A 33 -3.77 -7.89 9.79
C LEU A 33 -4.60 -8.82 8.89
N LEU A 34 -3.99 -9.86 8.32
CA LEU A 34 -4.71 -10.82 7.47
C LEU A 34 -5.71 -11.73 8.21
N ARG A 35 -5.84 -11.59 9.53
CA ARG A 35 -6.93 -12.19 10.30
C ARG A 35 -8.21 -11.34 10.28
N ILE A 36 -8.12 -10.08 9.88
CA ILE A 36 -9.27 -9.16 9.82
C ILE A 36 -10.11 -9.53 8.59
N PRO A 37 -11.42 -9.81 8.77
CA PRO A 37 -12.33 -10.01 7.64
C PRO A 37 -12.30 -8.80 6.69
N GLY A 38 -12.21 -9.06 5.39
CA GLY A 38 -12.11 -8.01 4.37
C GLY A 38 -10.69 -7.72 3.87
N LEU A 39 -9.64 -8.08 4.64
CA LEU A 39 -8.27 -8.09 4.13
C LEU A 39 -7.96 -9.43 3.43
N THR A 40 -7.61 -9.34 2.14
CA THR A 40 -7.47 -10.52 1.27
C THR A 40 -6.01 -10.92 1.07
N TRP A 41 -5.09 -9.97 0.98
CA TRP A 41 -3.66 -10.27 0.86
C TRP A 41 -2.83 -9.06 1.26
N ALA A 42 -1.54 -9.27 1.54
CA ALA A 42 -0.63 -8.20 1.88
C ALA A 42 0.81 -8.46 1.42
N GLN A 43 1.47 -7.44 0.91
CA GLN A 43 2.86 -7.49 0.50
C GLN A 43 3.59 -6.20 0.88
N ARG A 44 4.87 -6.31 1.20
CA ARG A 44 5.73 -5.16 1.49
C ARG A 44 6.97 -5.18 0.61
N TYR A 45 7.34 -3.99 0.18
CA TYR A 45 8.49 -3.69 -0.66
C TYR A 45 9.36 -2.60 -0.02
N ILE A 46 10.64 -2.58 -0.36
CA ILE A 46 11.59 -1.51 -0.01
C ILE A 46 12.11 -0.88 -1.31
N ASN A 47 12.30 0.44 -1.31
CA ASN A 47 12.86 1.14 -2.45
C ASN A 47 14.28 0.61 -2.75
N LEU A 48 14.59 0.48 -4.03
CA LEU A 48 15.90 0.07 -4.52
C LEU A 48 16.88 1.23 -4.57
N GLU A 49 16.36 2.44 -4.76
CA GLU A 49 17.16 3.66 -4.71
C GLU A 49 17.28 4.13 -3.26
N GLU A 50 18.50 4.48 -2.86
CA GLU A 50 18.74 5.11 -1.56
C GLU A 50 17.92 6.39 -1.49
N SER A 51 17.08 6.53 -0.46
CA SER A 51 16.40 7.80 -0.24
C SER A 51 17.41 8.77 0.36
N GLU A 52 17.50 9.98 -0.19
CA GLU A 52 18.34 11.03 0.39
C GLU A 52 18.03 11.20 1.88
N GLY A 53 19.08 11.38 2.70
CA GLY A 53 18.91 11.62 4.14
C GLY A 53 18.93 10.38 5.04
N GLY A 54 19.39 9.22 4.55
CA GLY A 54 19.67 8.07 5.43
C GLY A 54 18.41 7.37 5.94
N ALA A 55 17.35 7.36 5.14
CA ALA A 55 16.13 6.60 5.40
C ALA A 55 15.84 5.60 4.26
N ALA A 56 15.17 4.50 4.61
CA ALA A 56 14.61 3.57 3.66
C ALA A 56 13.14 3.90 3.41
N ARG A 57 12.77 4.12 2.14
CA ARG A 57 11.35 4.22 1.74
C ARG A 57 10.76 2.82 1.58
N LEU A 58 9.68 2.57 2.29
CA LEU A 58 8.97 1.29 2.33
C LEU A 58 7.57 1.49 1.74
N THR A 59 7.11 0.52 0.97
CA THR A 59 5.75 0.49 0.43
C THR A 59 5.08 -0.82 0.79
N ALA A 60 3.88 -0.77 1.36
CA ALA A 60 3.04 -1.92 1.61
C ALA A 60 1.76 -1.82 0.82
N LEU A 61 1.32 -2.96 0.29
CA LEU A 61 0.14 -3.13 -0.54
C LEU A 61 -0.78 -4.15 0.13
N TYR A 62 -2.06 -3.82 0.26
CA TYR A 62 -3.07 -4.68 0.84
C TYR A 62 -4.31 -4.72 -0.04
N GLY A 63 -4.85 -5.92 -0.27
CA GLY A 63 -6.14 -6.07 -0.92
C GLY A 63 -7.28 -5.96 0.08
N ILE A 64 -8.21 -5.02 -0.15
CA ILE A 64 -9.46 -4.90 0.59
C ILE A 64 -10.58 -5.43 -0.30
N ARG A 65 -11.42 -6.30 0.25
CA ARG A 65 -12.50 -6.95 -0.49
C ARG A 65 -13.55 -5.95 -0.98
N HIS A 66 -14.00 -5.03 -0.12
CA HIS A 66 -15.02 -4.06 -0.48
C HIS A 66 -14.95 -2.80 0.40
N ALA A 67 -15.49 -1.67 -0.07
CA ALA A 67 -15.51 -0.40 0.68
C ALA A 67 -16.21 -0.51 2.05
N SER A 68 -17.16 -1.44 2.20
CA SER A 68 -17.82 -1.73 3.47
C SER A 68 -16.88 -2.28 4.55
N ASP A 69 -15.70 -2.78 4.17
CA ASP A 69 -14.69 -3.26 5.11
C ASP A 69 -13.81 -2.10 5.64
N PHE A 70 -13.96 -0.86 5.14
CA PHE A 70 -13.17 0.28 5.61
C PHE A 70 -13.31 0.58 7.10
N PRO A 71 -14.51 0.59 7.70
CA PRO A 71 -14.65 0.93 9.11
C PRO A 71 -13.84 -0.02 10.02
N SER A 72 -13.75 -1.30 9.65
CA SER A 72 -13.02 -2.28 10.44
C SER A 72 -11.50 -2.24 10.27
N ILE A 73 -11.02 -1.74 9.13
CA ILE A 73 -9.59 -1.76 8.77
C ILE A 73 -8.91 -0.41 8.99
N LEU A 74 -9.60 0.69 8.69
CA LEU A 74 -9.01 2.03 8.52
C LEU A 74 -9.61 3.11 9.42
N ASP A 75 -10.68 2.82 10.16
CA ASP A 75 -11.32 3.83 10.99
C ASP A 75 -10.47 4.19 12.22
N ARG A 76 -9.76 5.31 12.11
CA ARG A 76 -8.92 5.86 13.17
C ARG A 76 -9.67 6.81 14.11
N SER A 77 -10.98 6.96 13.96
CA SER A 77 -11.80 7.86 14.78
C SER A 77 -12.29 7.24 16.09
N GLY A 78 -11.96 5.96 16.33
CA GLY A 78 -12.41 5.23 17.53
C GLY A 78 -13.82 4.67 17.40
N SER A 79 -14.28 4.45 16.17
CA SER A 79 -15.55 3.77 15.89
C SER A 79 -15.59 2.37 16.51
N PRO A 80 -16.77 1.92 17.02
CA PRO A 80 -16.94 0.56 17.51
C PRO A 80 -16.69 -0.51 16.44
N ASP A 81 -16.75 -0.14 15.15
CA ASP A 81 -16.51 -1.06 14.05
C ASP A 81 -15.01 -1.33 13.82
N PHE A 82 -14.12 -0.49 14.39
CA PHE A 82 -12.68 -0.62 14.19
C PHE A 82 -12.15 -1.89 14.84
N HIS A 83 -11.54 -2.75 14.02
CA HIS A 83 -11.18 -4.08 14.47
C HIS A 83 -10.06 -4.01 15.53
N PRO A 84 -10.14 -4.73 16.66
CA PRO A 84 -9.14 -4.67 17.73
C PRO A 84 -7.71 -4.97 17.26
N ILE A 85 -7.55 -5.87 16.29
CA ILE A 85 -6.25 -6.12 15.65
C ILE A 85 -5.74 -4.86 14.94
N ALA A 86 -6.55 -4.20 14.12
CA ALA A 86 -6.13 -2.98 13.43
C ALA A 86 -5.77 -1.87 14.42
N ALA A 87 -6.55 -1.74 15.51
CA ALA A 87 -6.26 -0.79 16.59
C ALA A 87 -4.92 -1.06 17.27
N ASN A 88 -4.65 -2.32 17.61
CA ASN A 88 -3.38 -2.72 18.25
C ASN A 88 -2.19 -2.51 17.32
N GLU A 89 -2.32 -2.89 16.04
CA GLU A 89 -1.25 -2.71 15.05
C GLU A 89 -0.97 -1.22 14.78
N PHE A 90 -2.01 -0.40 14.70
CA PHE A 90 -1.86 1.05 14.55
C PHE A 90 -1.22 1.68 15.80
N SER A 91 -1.65 1.27 17.00
CA SER A 91 -1.05 1.74 18.25
C SER A 91 0.42 1.36 18.32
N ALA A 92 0.79 0.12 17.98
CA ALA A 92 2.19 -0.32 17.95
C ALA A 92 3.02 0.48 16.96
N PHE A 93 2.49 0.71 15.74
CA PHE A 93 3.14 1.54 14.73
C PHE A 93 3.35 2.98 15.20
N SER A 94 2.35 3.58 15.87
CA SER A 94 2.42 4.98 16.33
C SER A 94 3.50 5.24 17.40
N GLN A 95 3.98 4.19 18.06
CA GLN A 95 5.03 4.25 19.07
C GLN A 95 6.43 3.98 18.49
N MET A 96 6.56 3.77 17.18
CA MET A 96 7.84 3.48 16.55
C MET A 96 8.64 4.74 16.26
N ASP A 97 9.92 4.67 16.60
CA ASP A 97 10.89 5.71 16.31
C ASP A 97 11.41 5.64 14.86
N GLY A 98 11.88 6.77 14.35
CA GLY A 98 12.50 6.86 13.03
C GLY A 98 11.53 6.82 11.84
N MET A 99 10.22 6.88 12.10
CA MET A 99 9.18 6.85 11.07
C MET A 99 8.81 8.26 10.59
N SER A 100 8.71 8.47 9.28
CA SER A 100 8.28 9.76 8.69
C SER A 100 7.59 9.56 7.34
N GLY A 101 6.98 10.62 6.80
CA GLY A 101 6.41 10.61 5.45
C GLY A 101 5.31 9.56 5.25
N HIS A 102 4.52 9.27 6.28
CA HIS A 102 3.45 8.27 6.20
C HIS A 102 2.33 8.73 5.27
N VAL A 103 2.09 7.96 4.21
CA VAL A 103 1.00 8.14 3.26
C VAL A 103 0.20 6.84 3.18
N ALA A 104 -1.12 6.93 3.23
CA ALA A 104 -2.00 5.78 3.04
C ALA A 104 -3.14 6.18 2.11
N ASN A 105 -3.24 5.51 0.96
CA ASN A 105 -4.24 5.78 -0.06
C ASN A 105 -4.95 4.48 -0.43
N VAL A 106 -6.26 4.58 -0.71
CA VAL A 106 -7.05 3.47 -1.22
C VAL A 106 -7.39 3.74 -2.68
N TYR A 107 -7.21 2.73 -3.53
CA TYR A 107 -7.45 2.81 -4.96
C TYR A 107 -8.47 1.78 -5.40
N GLU A 108 -9.36 2.19 -6.30
CA GLU A 108 -10.22 1.28 -7.06
C GLU A 108 -9.52 0.85 -8.34
N GLN A 109 -9.64 -0.42 -8.69
CA GLN A 109 -9.10 -0.93 -9.94
C GLN A 109 -10.07 -0.64 -11.10
N ILE A 110 -9.75 0.36 -11.92
CA ILE A 110 -10.57 0.75 -13.07
C ILE A 110 -10.26 -0.04 -14.37
N SER A 111 -9.14 -0.77 -14.42
CA SER A 111 -8.76 -1.58 -15.59
C SER A 111 -7.76 -2.69 -15.26
N GLY A 112 -7.61 -3.68 -16.16
CA GLY A 112 -6.66 -4.79 -16.03
C GLY A 112 -7.18 -6.00 -15.25
N THR A 113 -6.32 -6.99 -15.02
CA THR A 113 -6.64 -8.20 -14.23
C THR A 113 -6.65 -7.87 -12.74
N PRO A 114 -7.59 -8.40 -11.92
CA PRO A 114 -7.64 -8.16 -10.48
C PRO A 114 -6.27 -8.22 -9.81
N LEU A 115 -5.92 -7.17 -9.06
CA LEU A 115 -4.61 -6.89 -8.43
C LEU A 115 -3.90 -8.11 -7.81
N ARG A 116 -4.67 -9.08 -7.31
CA ARG A 116 -4.15 -10.31 -6.69
C ARG A 116 -3.29 -11.18 -7.62
N ALA A 117 -3.60 -11.26 -8.91
CA ALA A 117 -3.03 -12.31 -9.77
C ALA A 117 -1.54 -12.11 -10.09
N ALA A 118 -1.13 -10.88 -10.41
CA ALA A 118 0.25 -10.59 -10.82
C ALA A 118 1.17 -10.37 -9.61
N LEU A 119 0.69 -9.65 -8.59
CA LEU A 119 1.49 -9.28 -7.43
C LEU A 119 1.76 -10.49 -6.52
N LEU A 120 0.78 -11.39 -6.33
CA LEU A 120 0.96 -12.59 -5.50
C LEU A 120 1.70 -13.71 -6.24
N GLY A 121 1.80 -13.67 -7.57
CA GLY A 121 2.53 -14.66 -8.36
C GLY A 121 4.01 -14.32 -8.59
N SER A 122 4.44 -13.11 -8.21
CA SER A 122 5.74 -12.59 -8.61
C SER A 122 6.54 -12.04 -7.44
N ASP A 123 7.81 -12.44 -7.35
CA ASP A 123 8.80 -11.83 -6.45
C ASP A 123 9.58 -10.71 -7.15
N ARG A 124 9.10 -10.26 -8.31
CA ARG A 124 9.74 -9.22 -9.10
C ARG A 124 9.60 -7.85 -8.42
N PRO A 125 10.57 -6.95 -8.67
CA PRO A 125 10.40 -5.55 -8.32
C PRO A 125 9.15 -4.94 -8.95
N ILE A 126 8.58 -3.93 -8.29
CA ILE A 126 7.50 -3.11 -8.80
C ILE A 126 8.02 -1.71 -9.12
N SER A 127 7.52 -1.11 -10.19
CA SER A 127 7.66 0.32 -10.44
C SER A 127 6.33 0.98 -10.07
N ILE A 128 6.39 1.96 -9.17
CA ILE A 128 5.21 2.76 -8.80
C ILE A 128 5.41 4.13 -9.40
N VAL A 129 4.42 4.55 -10.19
CA VAL A 129 4.37 5.86 -10.83
C VAL A 129 3.15 6.59 -10.33
N THR A 130 3.36 7.80 -9.84
CA THR A 130 2.29 8.70 -9.41
C THR A 130 2.42 10.00 -10.18
N ALA A 131 1.28 10.50 -10.68
CA ALA A 131 1.16 11.76 -11.37
C ALA A 131 0.08 12.61 -10.70
N GLY A 132 0.37 13.89 -10.49
CA GLY A 132 -0.66 14.88 -10.18
C GLY A 132 -1.23 15.42 -11.49
N VAL A 133 -2.56 15.44 -11.61
CA VAL A 133 -3.26 15.99 -12.77
C VAL A 133 -4.21 17.06 -12.28
N ASP A 134 -4.16 18.23 -12.89
CA ASP A 134 -5.13 19.31 -12.64
C ASP A 134 -6.53 18.85 -13.11
N PRO A 135 -7.60 19.00 -12.30
CA PRO A 135 -8.95 18.60 -12.68
C PRO A 135 -9.41 19.09 -14.07
N GLU A 136 -9.00 20.29 -14.49
CA GLU A 136 -9.38 20.83 -15.82
C GLU A 136 -8.84 19.99 -16.99
N HIS A 137 -7.79 19.19 -16.73
CA HIS A 137 -7.07 18.40 -17.73
C HIS A 137 -7.30 16.88 -17.57
N GLU A 138 -8.16 16.43 -16.65
CA GLU A 138 -8.39 15.00 -16.37
C GLU A 138 -8.90 14.22 -17.60
N THR A 139 -9.82 14.80 -18.37
CA THR A 139 -10.33 14.17 -19.60
C THR A 139 -9.24 14.01 -20.68
N GLU A 140 -8.34 14.99 -20.78
CA GLU A 140 -7.21 14.91 -21.70
C GLU A 140 -6.19 13.87 -21.22
N TRP A 141 -5.95 13.81 -19.90
CA TRP A 141 -5.10 12.81 -19.27
C TRP A 141 -5.61 11.38 -19.47
N ASP A 142 -6.90 11.12 -19.33
CA ASP A 142 -7.48 9.79 -19.56
C ASP A 142 -7.31 9.36 -21.02
N ARG A 143 -7.55 10.29 -21.95
CA ARG A 143 -7.30 10.06 -23.38
C ARG A 143 -5.81 9.81 -23.67
N TRP A 144 -4.93 10.50 -22.93
CA TRP A 144 -3.47 10.38 -23.02
C TRP A 144 -2.96 9.05 -22.47
N MET A 145 -3.45 8.59 -21.31
CA MET A 145 -3.13 7.27 -20.73
C MET A 145 -3.55 6.13 -21.66
N ALA A 146 -4.62 6.33 -22.43
CA ALA A 146 -5.04 5.39 -23.44
C ALA A 146 -4.16 5.38 -24.72
N TYR A 147 -3.29 6.39 -24.94
CA TYR A 147 -2.62 6.58 -26.24
C TYR A 147 -1.09 6.87 -26.23
N GLY A 148 -0.49 7.62 -25.28
CA GLY A 148 0.95 7.94 -25.40
C GLY A 148 1.63 8.70 -24.25
N ALA A 149 2.54 8.04 -23.53
CA ALA A 149 3.10 8.51 -22.25
C ALA A 149 4.42 9.34 -22.31
N LEU A 150 4.53 10.39 -23.15
CA LEU A 150 5.84 11.07 -23.40
C LEU A 150 6.01 12.52 -22.86
N HIS A 151 5.01 13.16 -22.24
CA HIS A 151 5.08 14.59 -21.89
C HIS A 151 4.72 14.95 -20.44
N ALA A 152 4.64 13.95 -19.56
CA ALA A 152 4.23 14.20 -18.19
C ALA A 152 5.23 15.08 -17.42
N ARG A 153 4.68 15.94 -16.56
CA ARG A 153 5.41 16.72 -15.56
C ARG A 153 5.06 16.16 -14.18
N ASP A 154 5.95 16.36 -13.21
CA ASP A 154 5.77 15.89 -11.82
C ASP A 154 5.54 14.37 -11.67
N LEU A 155 6.15 13.58 -12.57
CA LEU A 155 6.21 12.13 -12.42
C LEU A 155 7.20 11.75 -11.33
N GLY A 156 6.70 11.09 -10.28
CA GLY A 156 7.54 10.32 -9.37
C GLY A 156 7.67 8.88 -9.86
N TRP A 157 8.89 8.39 -10.01
CA TRP A 157 9.19 6.97 -10.25
C TRP A 157 9.87 6.41 -9.01
N GLY A 158 9.42 5.25 -8.55
CA GLY A 158 10.15 4.48 -7.54
C GLY A 158 10.18 3.02 -7.92
N PHE A 159 11.38 2.42 -7.85
CA PHE A 159 11.57 0.99 -8.08
C PHE A 159 11.71 0.28 -6.73
N TYR A 160 10.81 -0.64 -6.43
CA TYR A 160 10.78 -1.29 -5.12
C TYR A 160 10.98 -2.80 -5.27
N ARG A 161 11.82 -3.41 -4.42
CA ARG A 161 11.97 -4.87 -4.34
C ARG A 161 11.07 -5.45 -3.26
N LEU A 162 10.54 -6.65 -3.51
CA LEU A 162 9.74 -7.39 -2.53
C LEU A 162 10.61 -7.76 -1.32
N VAL A 163 10.09 -7.53 -0.11
CA VAL A 163 10.75 -7.92 1.15
C VAL A 163 9.90 -8.81 2.04
N SER A 164 8.58 -8.83 1.88
CA SER A 164 7.69 -9.71 2.63
C SER A 164 6.36 -9.92 1.90
N LYS A 165 5.79 -11.12 2.03
CA LYS A 165 4.58 -11.55 1.31
C LYS A 165 3.70 -12.43 2.19
N HIS A 166 2.40 -12.15 2.18
CA HIS A 166 1.39 -12.93 2.87
C HIS A 166 0.09 -12.99 2.04
N PHE A 167 -0.55 -14.15 1.94
CA PHE A 167 -1.64 -14.44 1.00
C PHE A 167 -2.88 -14.97 1.74
N LYS A 168 -4.12 -14.59 1.34
CA LYS A 168 -5.32 -15.37 1.68
C LYS A 168 -6.46 -15.35 0.63
N TRP A 169 -6.87 -16.53 0.16
CA TRP A 169 -8.28 -17.02 0.02
C TRP A 169 -8.26 -18.51 -0.42
N PRO A 170 -9.18 -19.43 -0.02
CA PRO A 170 -10.64 -19.32 0.22
C PRO A 170 -11.14 -19.68 1.64
N GLU A 171 -12.39 -19.46 2.11
CA GLU A 171 -13.76 -19.34 1.52
C GLU A 171 -14.34 -17.93 1.39
#